data_AF-A0A953XR20-F1
#
_entry.id   AF-A0A953XR20-F1
#
_cell.length_a   1.000
_cell.length_b   1.000
_cell.length_c   1.000
_cell.angle_alpha   90.00
_cell.angle_beta   90.00
_cell.angle_gamma   90.00
#
_symmetry.space_group_name_H-M   'P 1'
#
loop_
_entity.id
_entity.type
_entity.pdbx_description
1 polymer ?
#
loop_
_entity_poly.entity_id
_entity_poly.type
_entity_poly.pdbx_seq_one_letter_code
_entity_poly.pdbx_strand_id
1 'polypeptide(L)'
;MRRFAPYLLLIAAAVVVSVLLPAPDRTVQADAGEVARTTGIRVLGATRGYATTALWLRAGDAYQRGDLYETLATYRLISELQPRNPAVYSYLAWNQAYNISAQFPEHDRRSYWVVLGLQTLIDGQKRLPDDASLRLDEWNFLLNRTISYPAAVLEAERNHLGEVDSTWNQVVGVALKLRKDLNGKDVAALDDFLENIGLQIGLFDTADDVAALSASDRDRLLAPAFEEQTPEQQGELGQAFTVLERDQMRALFSLTPDVLAFLAVAHWCRLHAMVLAITPALDAQPHGLAVESALLNAVRLASLRIPPTLAHETRQEIERRYKEAVAHAFVSGIENALRIGGREAADDFVDAMKFNFEGQPELLPPEVIEKAQQEIHE
;
A
#
# COMPACT_ATOMS: atom_id res chain seq x y z
N MET A 1 -24.76 40.03 -22.92
CA MET A 1 -24.84 40.08 -21.44
C MET A 1 -26.17 39.57 -20.85
N ARG A 2 -27.35 39.86 -21.43
CA ARG A 2 -28.67 39.42 -20.89
C ARG A 2 -28.85 37.90 -20.67
N ARG A 3 -28.18 37.03 -21.44
CA ARG A 3 -28.29 35.56 -21.28
C ARG A 3 -27.58 35.01 -20.04
N PHE A 4 -26.63 35.75 -19.46
CA PHE A 4 -25.86 35.31 -18.30
C PHE A 4 -26.35 35.90 -16.96
N ALA A 5 -27.22 36.91 -17.01
CA ALA A 5 -27.81 37.56 -15.84
C ALA A 5 -28.49 36.60 -14.83
N PRO A 6 -29.27 35.58 -15.23
CA PRO A 6 -29.89 34.67 -14.27
C PRO A 6 -28.86 33.77 -13.56
N TYR A 7 -27.79 33.40 -14.24
CA TYR A 7 -26.70 32.62 -13.64
C TYR A 7 -25.88 33.45 -12.64
N LEU A 8 -25.61 34.72 -12.95
CA LEU A 8 -24.93 35.64 -12.03
C LEU A 8 -25.75 35.90 -10.76
N LEU A 9 -27.08 35.98 -10.88
CA LEU A 9 -27.99 36.11 -9.74
C LEU A 9 -28.00 34.84 -8.86
N LEU A 10 -27.99 33.65 -9.48
CA LEU A 10 -27.88 32.38 -8.76
C LEU A 10 -26.56 32.25 -8.01
N ILE A 11 -25.44 32.66 -8.63
CA ILE A 11 -24.12 32.67 -8.00
C ILE A 11 -24.13 33.65 -6.83
N ALA A 12 -24.61 34.88 -7.02
CA ALA A 12 -24.70 35.88 -5.95
C ALA A 12 -25.58 35.40 -4.78
N ALA A 13 -26.70 34.73 -5.06
CA ALA A 13 -27.55 34.14 -4.04
C ALA A 13 -26.85 32.99 -3.27
N ALA A 14 -26.11 32.13 -3.96
CA ALA A 14 -25.32 31.07 -3.32
C ALA A 14 -24.19 31.64 -2.43
N VAL A 15 -23.55 32.74 -2.85
CA VAL A 15 -22.58 33.49 -2.03
C VAL A 15 -23.23 34.05 -0.77
N VAL A 16 -24.41 34.65 -0.88
CA VAL A 16 -25.12 35.22 0.28
C VAL A 16 -25.54 34.12 1.25
N VAL A 17 -26.09 33.00 0.77
CA VAL A 17 -26.50 31.86 1.63
C VAL A 17 -25.29 31.24 2.34
N SER A 18 -24.15 31.09 1.65
CA SER A 18 -22.94 30.52 2.26
C SER A 18 -22.29 31.43 3.32
N VAL A 19 -22.43 32.75 3.20
CA VAL A 19 -22.03 33.71 4.25
C VAL A 19 -22.98 33.67 5.47
N LEU A 20 -24.26 33.34 5.24
CA LEU A 20 -25.27 33.26 6.30
C LEU A 20 -25.26 31.91 7.06
N LEU A 21 -24.58 30.88 6.55
CA LEU A 21 -24.40 29.62 7.27
C LEU A 21 -23.44 29.80 8.44
N PRO A 22 -23.79 29.33 9.66
CA PRO A 22 -22.94 29.49 10.83
C PRO A 22 -21.59 28.78 10.63
N ALA A 23 -20.51 29.41 11.10
CA ALA A 23 -19.20 28.78 11.06
C ALA A 23 -19.16 27.57 12.02
N PRO A 24 -18.50 26.46 11.63
CA PRO A 24 -18.21 25.36 12.55
C PRO A 24 -17.31 25.87 13.68
N ASP A 25 -17.35 25.15 14.80
CA ASP A 25 -16.63 25.52 16.02
C ASP A 25 -15.15 25.77 15.75
N ARG A 26 -14.65 26.85 16.36
CA ARG A 26 -13.28 27.34 16.20
C ARG A 26 -12.31 26.29 16.72
N THR A 27 -11.53 25.68 15.84
CA THR A 27 -10.22 25.15 16.23
C THR A 27 -9.27 26.33 16.49
N VAL A 28 -8.47 26.20 17.54
CA VAL A 28 -7.58 27.24 18.04
C VAL A 28 -6.54 27.62 16.96
N GLN A 29 -6.41 28.93 16.69
CA GLN A 29 -5.37 29.57 15.85
C GLN A 29 -5.48 29.47 14.30
N ALA A 30 -6.64 29.73 13.70
CA ALA A 30 -6.69 30.02 12.25
C ALA A 30 -6.16 31.44 11.94
N ASP A 31 -5.13 31.55 11.08
CA ASP A 31 -4.63 32.85 10.61
C ASP A 31 -5.59 33.50 9.58
N ALA A 32 -5.33 34.76 9.22
CA ALA A 32 -6.17 35.50 8.27
C ALA A 32 -6.25 34.84 6.88
N GLY A 33 -5.21 34.12 6.47
CA GLY A 33 -5.16 33.34 5.24
C GLY A 33 -6.09 32.12 5.31
N GLU A 34 -6.07 31.39 6.42
CA GLU A 34 -6.94 30.23 6.65
C GLU A 34 -8.43 30.62 6.73
N VAL A 35 -8.72 31.78 7.34
CA VAL A 35 -10.08 32.34 7.37
C VAL A 35 -10.53 32.72 5.96
N ALA A 36 -9.70 33.44 5.19
CA ALA A 36 -10.02 33.82 3.82
C ALA A 36 -10.21 32.59 2.91
N ARG A 37 -9.38 31.58 3.08
CA ARG A 37 -9.42 30.29 2.37
C ARG A 37 -10.70 29.52 2.68
N THR A 38 -11.02 29.31 3.94
CA THR A 38 -12.21 28.58 4.39
C THR A 38 -13.48 29.33 3.95
N THR A 39 -13.47 30.65 4.04
CA THR A 39 -14.58 31.50 3.59
C THR A 39 -14.74 31.45 2.07
N GLY A 40 -13.63 31.53 1.32
CA GLY A 40 -13.63 31.42 -0.14
C GLY A 40 -14.19 30.08 -0.62
N ILE A 41 -13.80 28.97 0.01
CA ILE A 41 -14.33 27.62 -0.31
C ILE A 41 -15.85 27.55 -0.07
N ARG A 42 -16.35 28.18 1.01
CA ARG A 42 -17.79 28.23 1.30
C ARG A 42 -18.55 29.08 0.29
N VAL A 43 -18.00 30.25 -0.05
CA VAL A 43 -18.57 31.19 -1.01
C VAL A 43 -18.79 30.55 -2.38
N LEU A 44 -17.90 29.62 -2.79
CA LEU A 44 -18.07 28.89 -4.05
C LEU A 44 -19.32 28.00 -4.08
N GLY A 45 -19.84 27.54 -2.94
CA GLY A 45 -21.10 26.79 -2.85
C GLY A 45 -21.31 25.74 -3.94
N ALA A 46 -22.43 25.80 -4.66
CA ALA A 46 -22.74 24.89 -5.77
C ALA A 46 -21.81 25.04 -7.00
N THR A 47 -21.12 26.18 -7.16
CA THR A 47 -20.18 26.39 -8.28
C THR A 47 -18.81 25.75 -8.06
N ARG A 48 -18.57 25.19 -6.87
CA ARG A 48 -17.34 24.50 -6.50
C ARG A 48 -16.96 23.38 -7.48
N GLY A 49 -17.95 22.70 -8.07
CA GLY A 49 -17.73 21.69 -9.11
C GLY A 49 -17.01 22.27 -10.34
N TYR A 50 -17.50 23.38 -10.89
CA TYR A 50 -16.88 24.04 -12.04
C TYR A 50 -15.49 24.59 -11.72
N ALA A 51 -15.32 25.20 -10.55
CA ALA A 51 -14.01 25.67 -10.09
C ALA A 51 -13.01 24.52 -10.01
N THR A 52 -13.43 23.39 -9.46
CA THR A 52 -12.59 22.19 -9.37
C THR A 52 -12.26 21.62 -10.75
N THR A 53 -13.22 21.54 -11.67
CA THR A 53 -12.94 21.10 -13.05
C THR A 53 -11.92 22.00 -13.74
N ALA A 54 -12.02 23.33 -13.58
CA ALA A 54 -11.03 24.25 -14.13
C ALA A 54 -9.63 24.04 -13.53
N LEU A 55 -9.55 23.75 -12.23
CA LEU A 55 -8.28 23.42 -11.58
C LEU A 55 -7.71 22.08 -12.06
N TRP A 56 -8.53 21.06 -12.29
CA TRP A 56 -8.08 19.79 -12.88
C TRP A 56 -7.46 20.00 -14.26
N LEU A 57 -8.12 20.79 -15.13
CA LEU A 57 -7.57 21.15 -16.44
C LEU A 57 -6.23 21.90 -16.30
N ARG A 58 -6.18 22.90 -15.40
CA ARG A 58 -4.94 23.66 -15.15
C ARG A 58 -3.81 22.78 -14.64
N ALA A 59 -4.09 21.84 -13.73
CA ALA A 59 -3.10 20.93 -13.21
C ALA A 59 -2.56 19.99 -14.30
N GLY A 60 -3.43 19.49 -15.17
CA GLY A 60 -3.04 18.70 -16.34
C GLY A 60 -2.15 19.50 -17.30
N ASP A 61 -2.51 20.75 -17.60
CA ASP A 61 -1.70 21.62 -18.46
C ASP A 61 -0.33 21.95 -17.82
N ALA A 62 -0.30 22.22 -16.51
CA ALA A 62 0.94 22.48 -15.77
C ALA A 62 1.86 21.26 -15.77
N TYR A 63 1.27 20.07 -15.56
CA TYR A 63 1.99 18.80 -15.60
C TYR A 63 2.60 18.55 -16.98
N GLN A 64 1.84 18.77 -18.06
CA GLN A 64 2.34 18.62 -19.44
C GLN A 64 3.48 19.59 -19.78
N ARG A 65 3.51 20.78 -19.16
CA ARG A 65 4.62 21.74 -19.31
C ARG A 65 5.85 21.41 -18.46
N GLY A 66 5.76 20.41 -17.57
CA GLY A 66 6.79 20.11 -16.58
C GLY A 66 6.83 21.05 -15.38
N ASP A 67 5.79 21.89 -15.18
CA ASP A 67 5.69 22.76 -14.00
C ASP A 67 5.09 21.98 -12.82
N LEU A 68 5.96 21.21 -12.16
CA LEU A 68 5.57 20.35 -11.05
C LEU A 68 5.17 21.14 -9.79
N TYR A 69 5.71 22.35 -9.61
CA TYR A 69 5.32 23.22 -8.49
C TYR A 69 3.90 23.73 -8.66
N GLU A 70 3.54 24.22 -9.84
CA GLU A 70 2.18 24.64 -10.17
C GLU A 70 1.22 23.45 -10.11
N THR A 71 1.63 22.30 -10.64
CA THR A 71 0.85 21.05 -10.59
C THR A 71 0.48 20.69 -9.16
N LEU A 72 1.48 20.64 -8.25
CA LEU A 72 1.25 20.32 -6.85
C LEU A 72 0.40 21.36 -6.13
N ALA A 73 0.67 22.64 -6.35
CA ALA A 73 -0.11 23.72 -5.74
C ALA A 73 -1.58 23.63 -6.15
N THR A 74 -1.84 23.34 -7.43
CA THR A 74 -3.19 23.20 -7.97
C THR A 74 -3.89 21.95 -7.40
N TYR A 75 -3.18 20.83 -7.29
CA TYR A 75 -3.70 19.62 -6.66
C TYR A 75 -4.05 19.81 -5.18
N ARG A 76 -3.24 20.55 -4.41
CA ARG A 76 -3.56 20.91 -3.02
C ARG A 76 -4.86 21.74 -2.95
N LEU A 77 -5.03 22.71 -3.84
CA LEU A 77 -6.28 23.48 -3.93
C LEU A 77 -7.49 22.58 -4.23
N ILE A 78 -7.32 21.58 -5.08
CA ILE A 78 -8.39 20.61 -5.40
C ILE A 78 -8.77 19.77 -4.19
N SER A 79 -7.80 19.22 -3.44
CA SER A 79 -8.09 18.44 -2.23
C SER A 79 -8.78 19.27 -1.15
N GLU A 80 -8.50 20.56 -1.09
CA GLU A 80 -9.15 21.49 -0.17
C GLU A 80 -10.57 21.88 -0.63
N LEU A 81 -10.84 21.92 -1.94
CA LEU A 81 -12.18 22.12 -2.49
C LEU A 81 -13.04 20.85 -2.42
N GLN A 82 -12.43 19.68 -2.51
CA GLN A 82 -13.11 18.38 -2.48
C GLN A 82 -12.63 17.49 -1.32
N PRO A 83 -12.70 17.96 -0.06
CA PRO A 83 -12.06 17.26 1.05
C PRO A 83 -12.71 15.92 1.42
N ARG A 84 -13.95 15.69 0.97
CA ARG A 84 -14.74 14.48 1.19
C ARG A 84 -14.75 13.50 0.01
N ASN A 85 -13.91 13.73 -0.99
CA ASN A 85 -13.82 12.85 -2.14
C ASN A 85 -12.53 12.01 -2.04
N PRO A 86 -12.60 10.73 -1.62
CA PRO A 86 -11.41 9.88 -1.46
C PRO A 86 -10.61 9.77 -2.75
N ALA A 87 -11.29 9.69 -3.90
CA ALA A 87 -10.65 9.58 -5.22
C ALA A 87 -9.69 10.72 -5.56
N VAL A 88 -9.85 11.90 -4.92
CA VAL A 88 -8.90 12.99 -5.04
C VAL A 88 -7.56 12.58 -4.43
N TYR A 89 -7.55 12.14 -3.17
CA TYR A 89 -6.32 11.70 -2.49
C TYR A 89 -5.69 10.50 -3.20
N SER A 90 -6.50 9.51 -3.61
CA SER A 90 -6.04 8.36 -4.39
C SER A 90 -5.33 8.78 -5.67
N TYR A 91 -5.95 9.66 -6.47
CA TYR A 91 -5.35 10.14 -7.70
C TYR A 91 -4.07 10.95 -7.46
N LEU A 92 -4.09 11.88 -6.51
CA LEU A 92 -2.91 12.70 -6.21
C LEU A 92 -1.73 11.83 -5.78
N ALA A 93 -1.98 10.88 -4.88
CA ALA A 93 -0.97 9.96 -4.37
C ALA A 93 -0.38 9.09 -5.48
N TRP A 94 -1.26 8.51 -6.31
CA TRP A 94 -0.84 7.74 -7.47
C TRP A 94 -0.03 8.59 -8.45
N ASN A 95 -0.51 9.80 -8.79
CA ASN A 95 0.20 10.67 -9.73
C ASN A 95 1.58 11.10 -9.19
N GLN A 96 1.71 11.36 -7.89
CA GLN A 96 3.00 11.68 -7.26
C GLN A 96 3.94 10.48 -7.32
N ALA A 97 3.51 9.31 -6.84
CA ALA A 97 4.38 8.16 -6.65
C ALA A 97 4.71 7.41 -7.95
N TYR A 98 3.89 7.53 -8.99
CA TYR A 98 4.09 6.83 -10.26
C TYR A 98 4.46 7.77 -11.41
N ASN A 99 3.67 8.81 -11.68
CA ASN A 99 3.86 9.63 -12.87
C ASN A 99 4.93 10.70 -12.68
N ILE A 100 4.84 11.48 -11.60
CA ILE A 100 5.80 12.53 -11.30
C ILE A 100 7.14 11.91 -10.93
N SER A 101 7.15 10.86 -10.10
CA SER A 101 8.39 10.17 -9.75
C SER A 101 9.12 9.67 -11.00
N ALA A 102 8.42 9.07 -11.98
CA ALA A 102 9.04 8.57 -13.20
C ALA A 102 9.69 9.65 -14.10
N GLN A 103 9.45 10.95 -13.85
CA GLN A 103 10.13 12.03 -14.58
C GLN A 103 11.56 12.27 -14.11
N PHE A 104 11.97 11.67 -12.99
CA PHE A 104 13.30 11.85 -12.43
C PHE A 104 14.19 10.63 -12.71
N PRO A 105 15.36 10.83 -13.33
CA PRO A 105 16.32 9.74 -13.49
C PRO A 105 16.98 9.36 -12.15
N GLU A 106 17.09 10.29 -11.20
CA GLU A 106 17.76 10.04 -9.93
C GLU A 106 16.85 9.32 -8.94
N HIS A 107 17.25 8.13 -8.46
CA HIS A 107 16.52 7.32 -7.49
C HIS A 107 16.10 8.10 -6.24
N ASP A 108 16.99 8.92 -5.66
CA ASP A 108 16.68 9.74 -4.48
C ASP A 108 15.62 10.80 -4.74
N ARG A 109 15.55 11.34 -5.95
CA ARG A 109 14.49 12.27 -6.33
C ARG A 109 13.17 11.54 -6.51
N ARG A 110 13.18 10.34 -7.09
CA ARG A 110 11.99 9.49 -7.20
C ARG A 110 11.44 9.12 -5.83
N SER A 111 12.32 8.74 -4.89
CA SER A 111 11.93 8.30 -3.55
C SER A 111 11.18 9.40 -2.78
N TYR A 112 11.60 10.67 -2.92
CA TYR A 112 10.87 11.81 -2.36
C TYR A 112 9.39 11.84 -2.82
N TRP A 113 9.14 11.66 -4.11
CA TRP A 113 7.79 11.68 -4.67
C TRP A 113 6.98 10.45 -4.29
N VAL A 114 7.62 9.29 -4.15
CA VAL A 114 7.00 8.09 -3.60
C VAL A 114 6.53 8.36 -2.17
N VAL A 115 7.40 8.87 -1.30
CA VAL A 115 7.04 9.20 0.10
C VAL A 115 5.93 10.24 0.15
N LEU A 116 5.97 11.27 -0.70
CA LEU A 116 4.92 12.28 -0.78
C LEU A 116 3.57 11.69 -1.20
N GLY A 117 3.57 10.71 -2.11
CA GLY A 117 2.38 9.97 -2.51
C GLY A 117 1.74 9.24 -1.33
N LEU A 118 2.54 8.51 -0.56
CA LEU A 118 2.06 7.83 0.65
C LEU A 118 1.52 8.82 1.69
N GLN A 119 2.24 9.91 1.96
CA GLN A 119 1.79 10.96 2.87
C GLN A 119 0.44 11.55 2.44
N THR A 120 0.22 11.69 1.13
CA THR A 120 -1.06 12.18 0.60
C THR A 120 -2.21 11.20 0.86
N LEU A 121 -1.98 9.88 0.78
CA LEU A 121 -2.97 8.87 1.18
C LEU A 121 -3.28 8.97 2.67
N ILE A 122 -2.25 9.00 3.52
CA ILE A 122 -2.38 9.10 4.97
C ILE A 122 -3.14 10.37 5.38
N ASP A 123 -2.87 11.50 4.72
CA ASP A 123 -3.61 12.75 4.96
C ASP A 123 -5.08 12.64 4.51
N GLY A 124 -5.35 11.90 3.44
CA GLY A 124 -6.70 11.54 3.03
C GLY A 124 -7.42 10.71 4.09
N GLN A 125 -6.78 9.67 4.62
CA GLN A 125 -7.32 8.81 5.67
C GLN A 125 -7.59 9.56 6.97
N LYS A 126 -6.71 10.49 7.39
CA LYS A 126 -6.97 11.36 8.55
C LYS A 126 -8.23 12.21 8.38
N ARG A 127 -8.54 12.62 7.15
CA ARG A 127 -9.73 13.41 6.82
C ARG A 127 -10.98 12.56 6.61
N LEU A 128 -10.79 11.31 6.19
CA LEU A 128 -11.82 10.33 5.87
C LEU A 128 -11.51 9.00 6.58
N PRO A 129 -11.58 8.96 7.92
CA PRO A 129 -11.14 7.79 8.69
C PRO A 129 -11.97 6.53 8.43
N ASP A 130 -13.24 6.71 8.05
CA ASP A 130 -14.19 5.62 7.78
C ASP A 130 -14.21 5.19 6.30
N ASP A 131 -13.25 5.65 5.48
CA ASP A 131 -13.20 5.33 4.05
C ASP A 131 -12.26 4.14 3.78
N ALA A 132 -12.85 2.99 3.49
CA ALA A 132 -12.12 1.76 3.16
C ALA A 132 -11.28 1.87 1.88
N SER A 133 -11.66 2.72 0.92
CA SER A 133 -10.96 2.79 -0.36
C SER A 133 -9.55 3.35 -0.21
N LEU A 134 -9.36 4.34 0.66
CA LEU A 134 -8.04 4.92 0.92
C LEU A 134 -7.10 3.97 1.66
N ARG A 135 -7.65 3.09 2.50
CA ARG A 135 -6.90 2.02 3.18
C ARG A 135 -6.49 0.92 2.19
N LEU A 136 -7.39 0.57 1.28
CA LEU A 136 -7.09 -0.35 0.18
C LEU A 136 -6.06 0.23 -0.80
N ASP A 137 -6.12 1.53 -1.06
CA ASP A 137 -5.11 2.22 -1.88
C ASP A 137 -3.74 2.27 -1.19
N GLU A 138 -3.69 2.47 0.14
CA GLU A 138 -2.44 2.36 0.91
C GLU A 138 -1.88 0.92 0.89
N TRP A 139 -2.74 -0.09 1.07
CA TRP A 139 -2.34 -1.49 0.91
C TRP A 139 -1.73 -1.76 -0.47
N ASN A 140 -2.39 -1.31 -1.54
CA ASN A 140 -1.88 -1.40 -2.91
C ASN A 140 -0.57 -0.61 -3.08
N PHE A 141 -0.48 0.56 -2.48
CA PHE A 141 0.72 1.39 -2.50
C PHE A 141 1.90 0.66 -1.88
N LEU A 142 1.71 0.10 -0.68
CA LEU A 142 2.72 -0.67 0.02
C LEU A 142 3.17 -1.86 -0.81
N LEU A 143 2.23 -2.63 -1.36
CA LEU A 143 2.52 -3.78 -2.23
C LEU A 143 3.45 -3.42 -3.39
N ASN A 144 3.19 -2.29 -4.06
CA ASN A 144 3.87 -1.92 -5.31
C ASN A 144 5.11 -1.04 -5.12
N ARG A 145 5.10 -0.12 -4.15
CA ARG A 145 6.17 0.89 -4.00
C ARG A 145 7.29 0.46 -3.07
N THR A 146 7.01 -0.40 -2.09
CA THR A 146 8.07 -0.96 -1.23
C THR A 146 8.99 -1.92 -1.98
N ILE A 147 8.61 -2.39 -3.18
CA ILE A 147 9.44 -3.25 -4.04
C ILE A 147 10.79 -2.58 -4.33
N SER A 148 10.76 -1.32 -4.76
CA SER A 148 11.97 -0.55 -5.12
C SER A 148 12.38 0.46 -4.05
N TYR A 149 11.46 0.89 -3.17
CA TYR A 149 11.73 1.92 -2.16
C TYR A 149 11.48 1.43 -0.72
N PRO A 150 11.96 0.24 -0.31
CA PRO A 150 11.60 -0.34 0.98
C PRO A 150 11.99 0.56 2.15
N ALA A 151 13.23 1.07 2.19
CA ALA A 151 13.68 1.90 3.31
C ALA A 151 12.86 3.20 3.44
N ALA A 152 12.65 3.92 2.33
CA ALA A 152 11.96 5.21 2.34
C ALA A 152 10.47 5.06 2.69
N VAL A 153 9.81 4.03 2.16
CA VAL A 153 8.39 3.78 2.45
C VAL A 153 8.23 3.30 3.89
N LEU A 154 9.06 2.38 4.37
CA LEU A 154 9.02 1.90 5.75
C LEU A 154 9.28 3.02 6.76
N GLU A 155 10.19 3.95 6.46
CA GLU A 155 10.43 5.12 7.32
C GLU A 155 9.20 6.04 7.38
N ALA A 156 8.55 6.28 6.24
CA ALA A 156 7.32 7.08 6.19
C ALA A 156 6.17 6.41 6.98
N GLU A 157 5.97 5.11 6.80
CA GLU A 157 4.99 4.30 7.54
C GLU A 157 5.25 4.28 9.04
N ARG A 158 6.52 4.12 9.43
CA ARG A 158 6.91 4.10 10.84
C ARG A 158 6.52 5.40 11.54
N ASN A 159 6.62 6.54 10.88
CA ASN A 159 6.22 7.82 11.45
C ASN A 159 4.70 7.93 11.63
N HIS A 160 3.91 7.23 10.81
CA HIS A 160 2.45 7.24 10.90
C HIS A 160 1.91 6.19 11.87
N LEU A 161 2.33 4.94 11.70
CA LEU A 161 1.83 3.78 12.44
C LEU A 161 2.58 3.54 13.75
N GLY A 162 3.82 4.03 13.88
CA GLY A 162 4.68 3.73 15.02
C GLY A 162 4.25 4.35 16.35
N GLU A 163 3.39 5.38 16.32
CA GLU A 163 2.74 5.91 17.53
C GLU A 163 1.63 4.98 18.05
N VAL A 164 0.98 4.25 17.16
CA VAL A 164 -0.13 3.34 17.46
C VAL A 164 0.37 1.93 17.75
N ASP A 165 1.48 1.52 17.14
CA ASP A 165 1.99 0.16 17.16
C ASP A 165 3.48 0.13 17.52
N SER A 166 3.74 -0.10 18.82
CA SER A 166 5.12 -0.15 19.33
C SER A 166 5.93 -1.34 18.77
N THR A 167 5.26 -2.45 18.50
CA THR A 167 5.85 -3.65 17.88
C THR A 167 6.32 -3.33 16.47
N TRP A 168 5.46 -2.70 15.67
CA TRP A 168 5.80 -2.20 14.34
C TRP A 168 6.98 -1.24 14.37
N ASN A 169 6.94 -0.25 15.27
CA ASN A 169 7.98 0.75 15.40
C ASN A 169 9.37 0.13 15.69
N GLN A 170 9.42 -0.88 16.56
CA GLN A 170 10.64 -1.60 16.89
C GLN A 170 11.20 -2.36 15.68
N VAL A 171 10.34 -3.12 15.01
CA VAL A 171 10.70 -3.94 13.84
C VAL A 171 11.26 -3.08 12.72
N VAL A 172 10.56 -2.01 12.33
CA VAL A 172 11.04 -1.12 11.27
C VAL A 172 12.33 -0.44 11.69
N GLY A 173 12.47 -0.11 12.97
CA GLY A 173 13.73 0.38 13.54
C GLY A 173 14.92 -0.56 13.26
N VAL A 174 14.72 -1.88 13.33
CA VAL A 174 15.75 -2.88 12.98
C VAL A 174 16.08 -2.82 11.49
N ALA A 175 15.07 -2.83 10.61
CA ALA A 175 15.27 -2.75 9.17
C ALA A 175 16.06 -1.49 8.76
N LEU A 176 15.63 -0.33 9.27
CA LEU A 176 16.28 0.95 8.97
C LEU A 176 17.70 1.03 9.53
N LYS A 177 17.95 0.41 10.69
CA LYS A 177 19.30 0.28 11.24
C LYS A 177 20.19 -0.58 10.35
N LEU A 178 19.72 -1.76 9.92
CA LEU A 178 20.47 -2.62 9.00
C LEU A 178 20.85 -1.89 7.72
N ARG A 179 19.91 -1.14 7.12
CA ARG A 179 20.19 -0.29 5.95
C ARG A 179 21.26 0.76 6.24
N LYS A 180 21.18 1.43 7.40
CA LYS A 180 22.10 2.50 7.79
C LYS A 180 23.52 1.99 8.05
N ASP A 181 23.65 0.77 8.54
CA ASP A 181 24.93 0.16 8.90
C ASP A 181 25.67 -0.42 7.66
N LEU A 182 25.04 -0.46 6.48
CA LEU A 182 25.67 -0.86 5.22
C LEU A 182 26.81 0.11 4.83
N ASN A 183 27.89 -0.45 4.29
CA ASN A 183 28.96 0.35 3.69
C ASN A 183 28.57 0.85 2.29
N GLY A 184 29.35 1.79 1.73
CA GLY A 184 29.02 2.41 0.43
C GLY A 184 28.94 1.43 -0.76
N LYS A 185 29.67 0.30 -0.73
CA LYS A 185 29.57 -0.72 -1.79
C LYS A 185 28.28 -1.51 -1.66
N ASP A 186 27.92 -1.89 -0.44
CA ASP A 186 26.66 -2.60 -0.16
C ASP A 186 25.44 -1.73 -0.45
N VAL A 187 25.51 -0.43 -0.16
CA VAL A 187 24.46 0.52 -0.56
C VAL A 187 24.30 0.55 -2.08
N ALA A 188 25.40 0.65 -2.84
CA ALA A 188 25.32 0.66 -4.30
C ALA A 188 24.77 -0.65 -4.87
N ALA A 189 25.19 -1.80 -4.32
CA ALA A 189 24.68 -3.12 -4.72
C ALA A 189 23.19 -3.30 -4.40
N LEU A 190 22.76 -2.83 -3.22
CA LEU A 190 21.36 -2.82 -2.81
C LEU A 190 20.52 -1.94 -3.73
N ASP A 191 20.96 -0.72 -4.00
CA ASP A 191 20.21 0.23 -4.84
C ASP A 191 20.09 -0.31 -6.29
N ASP A 192 21.15 -0.91 -6.83
CA ASP A 192 21.11 -1.59 -8.14
C ASP A 192 20.15 -2.79 -8.16
N PHE A 193 20.18 -3.61 -7.10
CA PHE A 193 19.23 -4.72 -6.94
C PHE A 193 17.79 -4.22 -6.88
N LEU A 194 17.50 -3.16 -6.12
CA LEU A 194 16.15 -2.62 -5.97
C LEU A 194 15.62 -1.95 -7.24
N GLU A 195 16.51 -1.38 -8.06
CA GLU A 195 16.17 -0.76 -9.33
C GLU A 195 15.84 -1.81 -10.40
N ASN A 196 16.64 -2.88 -10.48
CA ASN A 196 16.55 -3.86 -11.57
C ASN A 196 15.68 -5.08 -11.22
N ILE A 197 15.64 -5.48 -9.96
CA ILE A 197 14.96 -6.68 -9.48
C ILE A 197 13.84 -6.33 -8.50
N GLY A 198 14.18 -5.61 -7.42
CA GLY A 198 13.25 -5.26 -6.36
C GLY A 198 12.81 -6.43 -5.47
N LEU A 199 12.09 -6.12 -4.39
CA LEU A 199 11.52 -7.10 -3.48
C LEU A 199 10.24 -7.74 -4.05
N GLN A 200 10.37 -8.60 -5.05
CA GLN A 200 9.24 -9.35 -5.61
C GLN A 200 8.56 -10.22 -4.53
N ILE A 201 7.25 -10.46 -4.65
CA ILE A 201 6.47 -11.19 -3.62
C ILE A 201 7.05 -12.59 -3.38
N GLY A 202 7.27 -13.36 -4.44
CA GLY A 202 7.81 -14.72 -4.35
C GLY A 202 9.34 -14.81 -4.26
N LEU A 203 10.05 -13.68 -4.19
CA LEU A 203 11.53 -13.66 -4.30
C LEU A 203 12.19 -14.59 -3.28
N PHE A 204 11.73 -14.55 -2.02
CA PHE A 204 12.29 -15.37 -0.95
C PHE A 204 11.74 -16.80 -0.94
N ASP A 205 10.56 -17.04 -1.53
CA ASP A 205 10.06 -18.40 -1.74
C ASP A 205 10.96 -19.12 -2.76
N THR A 206 11.22 -18.49 -3.90
CA THR A 206 12.16 -18.98 -4.91
C THR A 206 13.58 -19.15 -4.34
N ALA A 207 14.02 -18.24 -3.47
CA ALA A 207 15.33 -18.34 -2.83
C ALA A 207 15.44 -19.57 -1.93
N ASP A 208 14.38 -19.91 -1.18
CA ASP A 208 14.35 -21.11 -0.35
C ASP A 208 14.37 -22.37 -1.23
N ASP A 209 13.60 -22.40 -2.31
CA ASP A 209 13.57 -23.52 -3.27
C ASP A 209 14.96 -23.76 -3.88
N VAL A 210 15.65 -22.70 -4.30
CA VAL A 210 17.03 -22.80 -4.82
C VAL A 210 18.02 -23.18 -3.72
N ALA A 211 17.83 -22.70 -2.50
CA ALA A 211 18.69 -23.05 -1.37
C ALA A 211 18.54 -24.53 -0.96
N ALA A 212 17.37 -25.13 -1.20
CA ALA A 212 17.08 -26.54 -0.94
C ALA A 212 17.67 -27.51 -1.97
N LEU A 213 18.11 -27.02 -3.14
CA LEU A 213 18.78 -27.83 -4.16
C LEU A 213 20.10 -28.41 -3.66
N SER A 214 20.56 -29.48 -4.33
CA SER A 214 21.92 -29.96 -4.13
C SER A 214 22.93 -28.87 -4.51
N ALA A 215 24.10 -28.85 -3.86
CA ALA A 215 25.13 -27.85 -4.18
C ALA A 215 25.50 -27.87 -5.68
N SER A 216 25.58 -29.06 -6.29
CA SER A 216 25.85 -29.23 -7.71
C SER A 216 24.76 -28.61 -8.59
N ASP A 217 23.49 -28.84 -8.26
CA ASP A 217 22.37 -28.33 -9.05
C ASP A 217 22.22 -26.82 -8.89
N ARG A 218 22.43 -26.31 -7.67
CA ARG A 218 22.43 -24.88 -7.40
C ARG A 218 23.55 -24.15 -8.15
N ASP A 219 24.78 -24.65 -8.08
CA ASP A 219 25.92 -24.06 -8.78
C ASP A 219 25.72 -24.09 -10.30
N ARG A 220 25.12 -25.18 -10.80
CA ARG A 220 24.75 -25.32 -12.21
C ARG A 220 23.65 -24.34 -12.63
N LEU A 221 22.58 -24.21 -11.85
CA LEU A 221 21.44 -23.33 -12.11
C LEU A 221 21.85 -21.86 -12.14
N LEU A 222 22.72 -21.46 -11.21
CA LEU A 222 23.19 -20.08 -11.06
C LEU A 222 24.36 -19.73 -11.99
N ALA A 223 24.92 -20.69 -12.72
CA ALA A 223 25.96 -20.42 -13.70
C ALA A 223 25.38 -19.63 -14.90
N PRO A 224 26.03 -18.54 -15.37
CA PRO A 224 25.56 -17.81 -16.56
C PRO A 224 25.45 -18.70 -17.81
N ALA A 225 26.34 -19.68 -17.94
CA ALA A 225 26.33 -20.66 -19.03
C ALA A 225 25.10 -21.61 -19.02
N PHE A 226 24.27 -21.58 -17.97
CA PHE A 226 23.00 -22.32 -17.94
C PHE A 226 22.04 -21.84 -19.02
N GLU A 227 22.05 -20.54 -19.34
CA GLU A 227 21.15 -19.96 -20.35
C GLU A 227 21.59 -20.27 -21.79
N GLU A 228 22.83 -20.74 -21.98
CA GLU A 228 23.36 -21.16 -23.28
C GLU A 228 22.97 -22.61 -23.64
N GLN A 229 22.41 -23.35 -22.68
CA GLN A 229 22.02 -24.75 -22.83
C GLN A 229 20.67 -24.88 -23.54
N THR A 230 20.47 -25.98 -24.28
CA THR A 230 19.16 -26.32 -24.84
C THR A 230 18.18 -26.72 -23.72
N PRO A 231 16.85 -26.65 -23.93
CA PRO A 231 15.86 -27.08 -22.93
C PRO A 231 16.07 -28.53 -22.45
N GLU A 232 16.49 -29.43 -23.35
CA GLU A 232 16.80 -30.82 -23.01
C GLU A 232 18.04 -30.92 -22.12
N GLN A 233 19.03 -30.06 -22.34
CA GLN A 233 20.22 -29.99 -21.50
C GLN A 233 19.86 -29.43 -20.13
N GLN A 234 19.07 -28.36 -20.05
CA GLN A 234 18.64 -27.76 -18.78
C GLN A 234 17.85 -28.75 -17.91
N GLY A 235 17.03 -29.60 -18.54
CA GLY A 235 16.30 -30.68 -17.87
C GLY A 235 15.29 -30.15 -16.85
N GLU A 236 15.14 -30.86 -15.72
CA GLU A 236 14.18 -30.52 -14.66
C GLU A 236 14.44 -29.13 -14.06
N LEU A 237 15.71 -28.72 -13.93
CA LEU A 237 16.08 -27.41 -13.41
C LEU A 237 15.56 -26.26 -14.29
N GLY A 238 15.60 -26.44 -15.61
CA GLY A 238 15.06 -25.45 -16.56
C GLY A 238 13.54 -25.36 -16.57
N GLN A 239 12.86 -26.44 -16.16
CA GLN A 239 11.40 -26.50 -16.02
C GLN A 239 10.93 -25.95 -14.68
N ALA A 240 11.69 -26.20 -13.61
CA ALA A 240 11.35 -25.80 -12.25
C ALA A 240 11.48 -24.29 -12.01
N PHE A 241 12.47 -23.65 -12.64
CA PHE A 241 12.72 -22.22 -12.46
C PHE A 241 12.65 -21.52 -13.81
N THR A 242 11.89 -20.44 -13.91
CA THR A 242 11.83 -19.59 -15.11
C THR A 242 13.15 -18.85 -15.34
N VAL A 243 13.35 -18.34 -16.56
CA VAL A 243 14.52 -17.49 -16.89
C VAL A 243 14.61 -16.30 -15.93
N LEU A 244 13.46 -15.66 -15.67
CA LEU A 244 13.37 -14.50 -14.78
C LEU A 244 13.78 -14.87 -13.35
N GLU A 245 13.27 -15.97 -12.79
CA GLU A 245 13.64 -16.43 -11.45
C GLU A 245 15.13 -16.74 -11.36
N ARG A 246 15.72 -17.37 -12.38
CA ARG A 246 17.17 -17.62 -12.40
C ARG A 246 17.98 -16.33 -12.39
N ASP A 247 17.58 -15.32 -13.16
CA ASP A 247 18.21 -13.99 -13.14
C ASP A 247 18.08 -13.32 -11.77
N GLN A 248 16.89 -13.36 -11.17
CA GLN A 248 16.63 -12.83 -9.84
C GLN A 248 17.48 -13.53 -8.77
N MET A 249 17.60 -14.86 -8.84
CA MET A 249 18.39 -15.64 -7.89
C MET A 249 19.88 -15.39 -8.05
N ARG A 250 20.39 -15.30 -9.30
CA ARG A 250 21.79 -14.90 -9.55
C ARG A 250 22.09 -13.54 -8.94
N ALA A 251 21.20 -12.56 -9.13
CA ALA A 251 21.34 -11.24 -8.55
C ALA A 251 21.29 -11.30 -7.01
N LEU A 252 20.28 -11.95 -6.43
CA LEU A 252 20.09 -12.04 -4.99
C LEU A 252 21.27 -12.74 -4.29
N PHE A 253 21.69 -13.92 -4.78
CA PHE A 253 22.79 -14.68 -4.18
C PHE A 253 24.17 -14.05 -4.41
N SER A 254 24.29 -13.04 -5.28
CA SER A 254 25.52 -12.25 -5.43
C SER A 254 25.69 -11.19 -4.33
N LEU A 255 24.63 -10.88 -3.57
CA LEU A 255 24.65 -9.87 -2.53
C LEU A 255 25.37 -10.35 -1.26
N THR A 256 25.87 -9.40 -0.49
CA THR A 256 26.51 -9.70 0.80
C THR A 256 25.49 -10.11 1.86
N PRO A 257 25.90 -10.86 2.91
CA PRO A 257 25.01 -11.22 4.00
C PRO A 257 24.32 -10.03 4.67
N ASP A 258 24.99 -8.88 4.77
CA ASP A 258 24.43 -7.67 5.39
C ASP A 258 23.29 -7.08 4.53
N VAL A 259 23.45 -7.07 3.21
CA VAL A 259 22.39 -6.65 2.27
C VAL A 259 21.23 -7.63 2.31
N LEU A 260 21.49 -8.93 2.32
CA LEU A 260 20.46 -9.97 2.43
C LEU A 260 19.69 -9.86 3.75
N ALA A 261 20.37 -9.59 4.86
CA ALA A 261 19.73 -9.36 6.15
C ALA A 261 18.77 -8.16 6.11
N PHE A 262 19.19 -7.04 5.50
CA PHE A 262 18.31 -5.90 5.29
C PHE A 262 17.10 -6.28 4.42
N LEU A 263 17.33 -6.90 3.26
CA LEU A 263 16.25 -7.25 2.31
C LEU A 263 15.23 -8.19 2.93
N ALA A 264 15.66 -9.21 3.67
CA ALA A 264 14.76 -10.16 4.32
C ALA A 264 13.88 -9.48 5.38
N VAL A 265 14.48 -8.66 6.25
CA VAL A 265 13.72 -7.94 7.28
C VAL A 265 12.81 -6.90 6.64
N ALA A 266 13.27 -6.15 5.64
CA ALA A 266 12.46 -5.16 4.93
C ALA A 266 11.29 -5.80 4.17
N HIS A 267 11.51 -6.97 3.55
CA HIS A 267 10.46 -7.74 2.88
C HIS A 267 9.40 -8.22 3.86
N TRP A 268 9.78 -8.68 5.04
CA TRP A 268 8.79 -8.99 6.06
C TRP A 268 8.06 -7.74 6.56
N CYS A 269 8.79 -6.65 6.84
CA CYS A 269 8.19 -5.39 7.31
C CYS A 269 7.10 -4.89 6.37
N ARG A 270 7.33 -4.90 5.05
CA ARG A 270 6.31 -4.44 4.09
C ARG A 270 5.04 -5.31 4.12
N LEU A 271 5.18 -6.63 4.29
CA LEU A 271 4.04 -7.54 4.33
C LEU A 271 3.24 -7.32 5.62
N HIS A 272 3.92 -7.09 6.74
CA HIS A 272 3.27 -6.69 7.99
C HIS A 272 2.61 -5.31 7.87
N ALA A 273 3.26 -4.33 7.24
CA ALA A 273 2.67 -3.01 6.99
C ALA A 273 1.36 -3.10 6.21
N MET A 274 1.30 -3.97 5.19
CA MET A 274 0.07 -4.22 4.44
C MET A 274 -1.06 -4.70 5.35
N VAL A 275 -0.78 -5.60 6.31
CA VAL A 275 -1.77 -6.03 7.32
C VAL A 275 -2.25 -4.84 8.14
N LEU A 276 -1.33 -4.05 8.69
CA LEU A 276 -1.66 -2.88 9.52
C LEU A 276 -2.47 -1.82 8.78
N ALA A 277 -2.09 -1.51 7.54
CA ALA A 277 -2.74 -0.51 6.71
C ALA A 277 -4.20 -0.88 6.39
N ILE A 278 -4.46 -2.14 6.06
CA ILE A 278 -5.80 -2.56 5.60
C ILE A 278 -6.74 -2.96 6.73
N THR A 279 -6.23 -3.39 7.89
CA THR A 279 -7.05 -3.91 9.00
C THR A 279 -8.17 -2.95 9.43
N PRO A 280 -7.93 -1.63 9.59
CA PRO A 280 -8.99 -0.68 9.95
C PRO A 280 -10.14 -0.59 8.93
N ALA A 281 -9.93 -1.03 7.69
CA ALA A 281 -10.96 -0.98 6.66
C ALA A 281 -12.07 -2.02 6.84
N LEU A 282 -11.85 -3.05 7.67
CA LEU A 282 -12.90 -4.02 8.03
C LEU A 282 -14.05 -3.36 8.79
N ASP A 283 -13.75 -2.33 9.61
CA ASP A 283 -14.76 -1.64 10.40
C ASP A 283 -15.51 -0.55 9.59
N ALA A 284 -15.01 -0.21 8.41
CA ALA A 284 -15.60 0.82 7.54
C ALA A 284 -16.84 0.28 6.81
N GLN A 285 -17.88 1.08 6.64
CA GLN A 285 -19.11 0.64 5.96
C GLN A 285 -19.63 1.69 4.97
N PRO A 286 -20.04 1.29 3.75
CA PRO A 286 -19.88 -0.05 3.16
C PRO A 286 -18.45 -0.28 2.63
N HIS A 287 -17.95 -1.50 2.74
CA HIS A 287 -16.79 -1.98 1.97
C HIS A 287 -17.12 -3.29 1.23
N GLY A 288 -16.25 -3.72 0.31
CA GLY A 288 -16.43 -4.95 -0.47
C GLY A 288 -15.31 -5.96 -0.22
N LEU A 289 -15.54 -7.22 -0.65
CA LEU A 289 -14.68 -8.41 -0.46
C LEU A 289 -13.19 -8.25 -0.81
N ALA A 290 -12.84 -7.17 -1.52
CA ALA A 290 -11.45 -6.81 -1.80
C ALA A 290 -10.66 -6.49 -0.53
N VAL A 291 -11.29 -5.91 0.50
CA VAL A 291 -10.61 -5.58 1.77
C VAL A 291 -10.23 -6.85 2.51
N GLU A 292 -11.17 -7.77 2.67
CA GLU A 292 -11.01 -9.06 3.34
C GLU A 292 -9.96 -9.90 2.60
N SER A 293 -10.07 -9.97 1.27
CA SER A 293 -9.09 -10.68 0.42
C SER A 293 -7.69 -10.07 0.51
N ALA A 294 -7.57 -8.75 0.52
CA ALA A 294 -6.29 -8.05 0.66
C ALA A 294 -5.63 -8.32 2.01
N LEU A 295 -6.41 -8.27 3.10
CA LEU A 295 -5.94 -8.57 4.45
C LEU A 295 -5.52 -10.02 4.60
N LEU A 296 -6.35 -10.97 4.17
CA LEU A 296 -6.08 -12.40 4.29
C LEU A 296 -4.81 -12.79 3.52
N ASN A 297 -4.64 -12.28 2.30
CA ASN A 297 -3.40 -12.48 1.54
C ASN A 297 -2.18 -11.85 2.22
N ALA A 298 -2.32 -10.64 2.78
CA ALA A 298 -1.22 -9.98 3.48
C ALA A 298 -0.78 -10.78 4.72
N VAL A 299 -1.72 -11.27 5.54
CA VAL A 299 -1.41 -12.08 6.72
C VAL A 299 -0.74 -13.40 6.31
N ARG A 300 -1.26 -14.07 5.29
CA ARG A 300 -0.67 -15.32 4.75
C ARG A 300 0.80 -15.10 4.37
N LEU A 301 1.07 -14.10 3.53
CA LEU A 301 2.45 -13.80 3.11
C LEU A 301 3.33 -13.38 4.29
N ALA A 302 2.83 -12.54 5.20
CA ALA A 302 3.62 -12.01 6.30
C ALA A 302 3.95 -13.07 7.37
N SER A 303 3.09 -14.06 7.57
CA SER A 303 3.26 -15.13 8.55
C SER A 303 4.35 -16.14 8.14
N LEU A 304 4.52 -16.42 6.86
CA LEU A 304 5.58 -17.29 6.34
C LEU A 304 6.99 -16.72 6.55
N ARG A 305 7.10 -15.40 6.72
CA ARG A 305 8.37 -14.66 6.67
C ARG A 305 8.73 -13.99 8.00
N ILE A 306 8.12 -14.38 9.12
CA ILE A 306 8.42 -13.81 10.44
C ILE A 306 9.91 -14.04 10.79
N PRO A 307 10.70 -12.97 11.02
CA PRO A 307 12.12 -13.13 11.25
C PRO A 307 12.40 -14.01 12.48
N PRO A 308 13.27 -15.03 12.37
CA PRO A 308 13.66 -15.91 13.49
C PRO A 308 14.35 -15.18 14.63
N THR A 309 14.89 -14.00 14.35
CA THR A 309 15.63 -13.17 15.30
C THR A 309 14.74 -12.25 16.14
N LEU A 310 13.43 -12.20 15.91
CA LEU A 310 12.52 -11.43 16.75
C LEU A 310 12.47 -12.01 18.17
N ALA A 311 12.36 -11.14 19.17
CA ALA A 311 12.16 -11.57 20.55
C ALA A 311 10.88 -12.43 20.65
N HIS A 312 10.94 -13.45 21.49
CA HIS A 312 9.86 -14.45 21.60
C HIS A 312 8.50 -13.82 21.90
N GLU A 313 8.46 -12.86 22.82
CA GLU A 313 7.23 -12.13 23.18
C GLU A 313 6.67 -11.32 22.01
N THR A 314 7.54 -10.59 21.29
CA THR A 314 7.18 -9.83 20.09
C THR A 314 6.60 -10.74 19.01
N ARG A 315 7.22 -11.91 18.80
CA ARG A 315 6.74 -12.91 17.84
C ARG A 315 5.36 -13.44 18.23
N GLN A 316 5.17 -13.84 19.48
CA GLN A 316 3.88 -14.34 19.97
C GLN A 316 2.77 -13.29 19.79
N GLU A 317 3.07 -12.02 20.07
CA GLU A 317 2.13 -10.93 19.88
C GLU A 317 1.74 -10.73 18.40
N ILE A 318 2.71 -10.80 17.49
CA ILE A 318 2.45 -10.72 16.03
C ILE A 318 1.58 -11.90 15.58
N GLU A 319 1.95 -13.12 15.96
CA GLU A 319 1.22 -14.33 15.59
C GLU A 319 -0.23 -14.30 16.11
N ARG A 320 -0.43 -13.83 17.35
CA ARG A 320 -1.76 -13.62 17.93
C ARG A 320 -2.58 -12.64 17.09
N ARG A 321 -2.02 -11.49 16.75
CA ARG A 321 -2.69 -10.46 15.94
C ARG A 321 -3.03 -10.94 14.54
N TYR A 322 -2.17 -11.74 13.92
CA TYR A 322 -2.46 -12.35 12.62
C TYR A 322 -3.65 -13.29 12.68
N LYS A 323 -3.72 -14.15 13.71
CA LYS A 323 -4.87 -15.04 13.92
C LYS A 323 -6.17 -14.24 14.14
N GLU A 324 -6.11 -13.18 14.93
CA GLU A 324 -7.25 -12.30 15.18
C GLU A 324 -7.70 -11.56 13.90
N ALA A 325 -6.76 -11.03 13.12
CA ALA A 325 -7.05 -10.36 11.86
C ALA A 325 -7.67 -11.33 10.84
N VAL A 326 -7.17 -12.57 10.75
CA VAL A 326 -7.73 -13.61 9.89
C VAL A 326 -9.16 -13.96 10.33
N ALA A 327 -9.38 -14.20 11.62
CA ALA A 327 -10.71 -14.50 12.13
C ALA A 327 -11.70 -13.36 11.86
N HIS A 328 -11.29 -12.11 12.09
CA HIS A 328 -12.14 -10.94 11.83
C HIS A 328 -12.47 -10.79 10.34
N ALA A 329 -11.46 -10.87 9.46
CA ALA A 329 -11.65 -10.77 8.02
C ALA A 329 -12.50 -11.91 7.45
N PHE A 330 -12.40 -13.11 8.04
CA PHE A 330 -13.19 -14.27 7.63
C PHE A 330 -14.67 -14.09 7.94
N VAL A 331 -15.00 -13.69 9.17
CA VAL A 331 -16.40 -13.40 9.58
C VAL A 331 -16.95 -12.24 8.75
N SER A 332 -16.21 -11.13 8.66
CA SER A 332 -16.59 -9.97 7.87
C SER A 332 -16.83 -10.34 6.40
N GLY A 333 -15.97 -11.18 5.81
CA GLY A 333 -16.09 -11.61 4.43
C GLY A 333 -17.33 -12.47 4.17
N ILE A 334 -17.70 -13.33 5.11
CA ILE A 334 -18.95 -14.11 5.03
C ILE A 334 -20.17 -13.19 5.08
N GLU A 335 -20.23 -12.28 6.05
CA GLU A 335 -21.32 -11.31 6.16
C GLU A 335 -21.46 -10.48 4.88
N ASN A 336 -20.33 -10.07 4.31
CA ASN A 336 -20.28 -9.27 3.11
C ASN A 336 -20.69 -10.08 1.86
N ALA A 337 -20.23 -11.33 1.75
CA ALA A 337 -20.62 -12.25 0.69
C ALA A 337 -22.12 -12.57 0.73
N LEU A 338 -22.67 -12.84 1.93
CA LEU A 338 -24.10 -13.02 2.16
C LEU A 338 -24.90 -11.80 1.71
N ARG A 339 -24.43 -10.60 2.07
CA ARG A 339 -25.07 -9.33 1.71
C ARG A 339 -25.10 -9.09 0.19
N ILE A 340 -24.04 -9.47 -0.53
CA ILE A 340 -23.87 -9.18 -1.96
C ILE A 340 -24.50 -10.27 -2.84
N GLY A 341 -24.30 -11.53 -2.50
CA GLY A 341 -24.63 -12.69 -3.34
C GLY A 341 -25.40 -13.81 -2.65
N GLY A 342 -25.80 -13.63 -1.38
CA GLY A 342 -26.53 -14.64 -0.63
C GLY A 342 -25.66 -15.84 -0.23
N ARG A 343 -26.30 -16.98 0.05
CA ARG A 343 -25.64 -18.17 0.63
C ARG A 343 -24.58 -18.78 -0.30
N GLU A 344 -24.88 -18.88 -1.60
CA GLU A 344 -23.94 -19.42 -2.59
C GLU A 344 -22.61 -18.64 -2.60
N ALA A 345 -22.67 -17.31 -2.60
CA ALA A 345 -21.46 -16.48 -2.54
C ALA A 345 -20.69 -16.63 -1.22
N ALA A 346 -21.39 -16.87 -0.11
CA ALA A 346 -20.77 -17.10 1.18
C ALA A 346 -20.08 -18.47 1.26
N ASP A 347 -20.69 -19.52 0.71
CA ASP A 347 -20.09 -20.84 0.59
C ASP A 347 -18.84 -20.81 -0.31
N ASP A 348 -18.94 -20.15 -1.48
CA ASP A 348 -17.80 -19.93 -2.38
C ASP A 348 -16.64 -19.21 -1.69
N PHE A 349 -16.94 -18.19 -0.88
CA PHE A 349 -15.94 -17.46 -0.10
C PHE A 349 -15.24 -18.38 0.91
N VAL A 350 -16.01 -19.18 1.66
CA VAL A 350 -15.48 -20.13 2.65
C VAL A 350 -14.55 -21.15 1.98
N ASP A 351 -14.97 -21.73 0.86
CA ASP A 351 -14.19 -22.74 0.16
C ASP A 351 -12.91 -22.16 -0.45
N ALA A 352 -12.98 -20.95 -1.02
CA ALA A 352 -11.80 -20.23 -1.49
C ALA A 352 -10.79 -19.95 -0.35
N MET A 353 -11.27 -19.59 0.84
CA MET A 353 -10.41 -19.33 1.98
C MET A 353 -9.81 -20.61 2.57
N LYS A 354 -10.55 -21.72 2.64
CA LYS A 354 -9.99 -23.02 3.02
C LYS A 354 -8.82 -23.41 2.13
N PHE A 355 -9.00 -23.30 0.81
CA PHE A 355 -7.95 -23.58 -0.17
C PHE A 355 -6.73 -22.66 0.05
N ASN A 356 -6.96 -21.36 0.25
CA ASN A 356 -5.89 -20.38 0.44
C ASN A 356 -5.03 -20.61 1.69
N PHE A 357 -5.57 -21.25 2.73
CA PHE A 357 -4.91 -21.50 4.02
C PHE A 357 -4.53 -22.97 4.25
N GLU A 358 -4.65 -23.86 3.25
CA GLU A 358 -4.33 -25.30 3.39
C GLU A 358 -2.91 -25.56 3.90
N GLY A 359 -1.94 -24.71 3.51
CA GLY A 359 -0.54 -24.79 3.98
C GLY A 359 -0.25 -24.12 5.34
N GLN A 360 -1.23 -23.44 5.93
CA GLN A 360 -1.11 -22.71 7.20
C GLN A 360 -2.38 -22.85 8.07
N PRO A 361 -2.82 -24.09 8.37
CA PRO A 361 -4.09 -24.33 9.08
C PRO A 361 -4.13 -23.71 10.48
N GLU A 362 -2.97 -23.39 11.08
CA GLU A 362 -2.86 -22.72 12.37
C GLU A 362 -3.36 -21.26 12.37
N LEU A 363 -3.50 -20.63 11.20
CA LEU A 363 -4.03 -19.27 11.05
C LEU A 363 -5.56 -19.22 10.95
N LEU A 364 -6.18 -20.29 10.45
CA LEU A 364 -7.63 -20.40 10.30
C LEU A 364 -8.12 -21.71 10.95
N PRO A 365 -8.36 -21.70 12.27
CA PRO A 365 -8.73 -22.91 13.01
C PRO A 365 -10.09 -23.48 12.54
N PRO A 366 -10.27 -24.83 12.53
CA PRO A 366 -11.50 -25.47 12.11
C PRO A 366 -12.76 -24.96 12.82
N GLU A 367 -12.65 -24.61 14.11
CA GLU A 367 -13.77 -24.09 14.90
C GLU A 367 -14.32 -22.75 14.36
N VAL A 368 -13.46 -21.90 13.78
CA VAL A 368 -13.89 -20.63 13.17
C VAL A 368 -14.69 -20.91 11.91
N ILE A 369 -14.23 -21.88 11.11
CA ILE A 369 -14.88 -22.32 9.87
C ILE A 369 -16.23 -22.96 10.18
N GLU A 370 -16.28 -23.89 11.12
CA GLU A 370 -17.51 -24.61 11.49
C GLU A 370 -18.57 -23.64 12.01
N LYS A 371 -18.19 -22.71 12.88
CA LYS A 371 -19.09 -21.69 13.41
C LYS A 371 -19.64 -20.79 12.28
N ALA A 372 -18.76 -20.32 11.41
CA ALA A 372 -19.13 -19.54 10.24
C ALA A 372 -20.13 -20.27 9.33
N GLN A 373 -19.89 -21.56 9.06
CA GLN A 373 -20.79 -22.37 8.23
C GLN A 373 -22.15 -22.58 8.88
N GLN A 374 -22.22 -22.72 10.21
CA GLN A 374 -23.49 -22.76 10.93
C GLN A 374 -24.28 -21.46 10.74
N GLU A 375 -23.63 -20.31 10.90
CA GLU A 375 -24.27 -18.98 10.74
C GLU A 375 -24.78 -18.71 9.31
N ILE A 376 -24.16 -19.28 8.28
CA ILE A 376 -24.64 -19.22 6.88
C ILE A 376 -25.93 -20.04 6.69
N HIS A 377 -26.07 -21.14 7.44
CA HIS A 377 -27.10 -22.16 7.22
C HIS A 377 -28.32 -22.03 8.13
N GLU A 378 -28.20 -21.31 9.25
CA GLU A 378 -29.34 -20.81 10.06
C GLU A 378 -30.14 -19.71 9.33
#